data_AF-A0A8T2PB56-F1
#
_entry.id   AF-A0A8T2PB56-F1
#
_cell.length_a   1.000
_cell.length_b   1.000
_cell.length_c   1.000
_cell.angle_alpha   90.00
_cell.angle_beta   90.00
_cell.angle_gamma   90.00
#
_symmetry.space_group_name_H-M   'P 1'
#
loop_
_entity.id
_entity.type
_entity.pdbx_description
1 polymer ?
#
loop_
_entity_poly.entity_id
_entity_poly.type
_entity_poly.pdbx_seq_one_letter_code
_entity_poly.pdbx_strand_id
1 'polypeptide(L)'
;EPQDFESFYNSTRWRRCNSYRRKIYLQPIDDDEQREGTGILFMDDLKSYLEAFFLGFHVMSLPSISTSSMKCSFRQQGHSRKVQLHTDAILRHLQRVKPRDAFCILGLTFIDLYPCDTWNYTFGKSAYELAVGVCSFSRLSGERSATAEQGVAMMEEAGDSHDSRARPPTPRALTLTEILQCCKVVSHEVCHLLGLWNCRWLRCVMQGVSSLDEALLRPMDLCPICLRKLHCVLEISLLQRYRKLQTWCHRERARMSLEKDYNISRPDSDVVCERTYPPVSAAPECNNLGESVSKSSFQGGGLGTGTCNCPIVSNRARKEGPVAESKAMLS
;
A
#
# COMPACT_ATOMS: atom_id res chain seq x y z
N GLU A 1 -12.55 14.87 17.20
CA GLU A 1 -11.24 15.01 17.86
C GLU A 1 -10.27 13.96 17.36
N PRO A 2 -8.95 14.22 17.35
CA PRO A 2 -7.97 13.20 17.01
C PRO A 2 -7.97 12.08 18.06
N GLN A 3 -8.01 10.82 17.62
CA GLN A 3 -7.97 9.68 18.52
C GLN A 3 -6.54 9.55 19.09
N ASP A 4 -6.32 9.79 20.38
CA ASP A 4 -5.06 9.43 21.07
C ASP A 4 -5.01 7.94 21.43
N PHE A 5 -3.99 7.51 22.19
CA PHE A 5 -3.88 6.12 22.63
C PHE A 5 -4.88 5.76 23.72
N GLU A 6 -5.14 6.64 24.68
CA GLU A 6 -6.04 6.37 25.81
C GLU A 6 -7.49 6.22 25.36
N SER A 7 -7.97 7.16 24.54
CA SER A 7 -9.27 7.11 23.88
C SER A 7 -9.42 5.87 23.01
N PHE A 8 -8.35 5.46 22.32
CA PHE A 8 -8.34 4.20 21.56
C PHE A 8 -8.47 2.99 22.48
N TYR A 9 -7.64 2.90 23.51
CA TYR A 9 -7.55 1.76 24.43
C TYR A 9 -8.87 1.53 25.18
N ASN A 10 -9.47 2.61 25.67
CA ASN A 10 -10.73 2.59 26.40
C ASN A 10 -11.95 2.43 25.48
N SER A 11 -11.80 2.54 24.16
CA SER A 11 -12.91 2.31 23.24
C SER A 11 -13.22 0.81 23.13
N THR A 12 -14.51 0.48 23.05
CA THR A 12 -14.98 -0.87 22.68
C THR A 12 -14.90 -1.13 21.17
N ARG A 13 -14.30 -0.20 20.42
CA ARG A 13 -14.37 -0.07 18.95
C ARG A 13 -13.12 -0.56 18.23
N TRP A 14 -12.24 -1.32 18.86
CA TRP A 14 -11.12 -1.99 18.19
C TRP A 14 -11.26 -3.51 18.29
N ARG A 15 -10.92 -4.21 17.21
CA ARG A 15 -11.09 -5.68 17.14
C ARG A 15 -9.86 -6.34 17.73
N ARG A 16 -10.01 -7.08 18.83
CA ARG A 16 -8.96 -8.03 19.24
C ARG A 16 -8.73 -9.05 18.13
N CYS A 17 -7.49 -9.20 17.70
CA CYS A 17 -7.11 -10.22 16.75
C CYS A 17 -7.03 -11.57 17.46
N ASN A 18 -8.10 -12.37 17.39
CA ASN A 18 -8.03 -13.76 17.86
C ASN A 18 -7.08 -14.57 16.96
N SER A 19 -6.53 -15.67 17.47
CA SER A 19 -5.62 -16.54 16.70
C SER A 19 -6.27 -17.09 15.42
N TYR A 20 -7.59 -17.32 15.44
CA TYR A 20 -8.35 -17.93 14.34
C TYR A 20 -8.62 -16.99 13.14
N ARG A 21 -8.57 -15.66 13.33
CA ARG A 21 -8.85 -14.66 12.30
C ARG A 21 -7.65 -13.75 12.12
N ARG A 22 -6.53 -14.34 11.69
CA ARG A 22 -5.32 -13.62 11.28
C ARG A 22 -5.09 -13.68 9.77
N LYS A 23 -6.18 -13.59 8.99
CA LYS A 23 -6.13 -13.60 7.53
C LYS A 23 -6.66 -12.31 6.94
N ILE A 24 -5.85 -11.64 6.12
CA ILE A 24 -6.28 -10.51 5.27
C ILE A 24 -6.47 -11.07 3.87
N TYR A 25 -7.68 -10.91 3.32
CA TYR A 25 -7.96 -11.27 1.94
C TYR A 25 -7.87 -10.04 1.05
N LEU A 26 -7.13 -10.14 -0.05
CA LEU A 26 -7.07 -9.15 -1.10
C LEU A 26 -7.99 -9.63 -2.23
N GLN A 27 -8.89 -8.76 -2.67
CA GLN A 27 -9.84 -9.03 -3.75
C GLN A 27 -9.53 -8.07 -4.90
N PRO A 28 -8.78 -8.51 -5.93
CA PRO A 28 -8.60 -7.73 -7.15
C PRO A 28 -9.96 -7.47 -7.82
N ILE A 29 -10.14 -6.28 -8.36
CA ILE A 29 -11.36 -5.81 -9.03
C ILE A 29 -10.97 -5.21 -10.39
N ASP A 30 -11.45 -5.83 -11.47
CA ASP A 30 -11.08 -5.56 -12.86
C ASP A 30 -9.55 -5.56 -13.11
N ASP A 31 -8.82 -6.30 -12.30
CA ASP A 31 -7.39 -6.54 -12.47
C ASP A 31 -7.22 -8.03 -12.78
N ASP A 32 -7.36 -8.38 -14.06
CA ASP A 32 -7.29 -9.76 -14.49
C ASP A 32 -5.84 -10.25 -14.37
N GLU A 33 -5.61 -11.25 -13.51
CA GLU A 33 -4.30 -11.88 -13.27
C GLU A 33 -3.70 -12.50 -14.57
N GLN A 34 -4.49 -12.55 -15.64
CA GLN A 34 -4.11 -12.94 -17.01
C GLN A 34 -3.13 -11.97 -17.71
N ARG A 35 -2.88 -10.78 -17.15
CA ARG A 35 -1.92 -9.82 -17.71
C ARG A 35 -0.49 -10.12 -17.20
N GLU A 36 0.21 -10.97 -17.96
CA GLU A 36 1.68 -11.12 -18.03
C GLU A 36 2.48 -10.76 -16.76
N GLY A 37 2.99 -11.76 -16.03
CA GLY A 37 4.11 -11.72 -15.04
C GLY A 37 4.13 -10.60 -13.98
N THR A 38 4.17 -9.35 -14.42
CA THR A 38 4.19 -8.10 -13.64
C THR A 38 3.01 -7.93 -12.67
N GLY A 39 1.79 -8.35 -13.03
CA GLY A 39 0.63 -8.30 -12.14
C GLY A 39 0.76 -9.24 -10.94
N ILE A 40 1.27 -10.45 -11.19
CA ILE A 40 1.55 -11.46 -10.15
C ILE A 40 2.61 -10.94 -9.18
N LEU A 41 3.70 -10.36 -9.71
CA LEU A 41 4.77 -9.77 -8.90
C LEU A 41 4.23 -8.67 -7.96
N PHE A 42 3.40 -7.76 -8.48
CA PHE A 42 2.80 -6.70 -7.67
C PHE A 42 1.95 -7.22 -6.51
N MET A 43 1.12 -8.23 -6.77
CA MET A 43 0.29 -8.84 -5.73
C MET A 43 1.13 -9.54 -4.66
N ASP A 44 2.20 -10.23 -5.05
CA ASP A 44 3.12 -10.86 -4.11
C ASP A 44 3.92 -9.84 -3.28
N ASP A 45 4.27 -8.69 -3.87
CA ASP A 45 4.89 -7.58 -3.14
C ASP A 45 3.95 -7.01 -2.09
N LEU A 46 2.69 -6.75 -2.46
CA LEU A 46 1.66 -6.28 -1.52
C LEU A 46 1.42 -7.28 -0.39
N LYS A 47 1.27 -8.58 -0.72
CA LYS A 47 1.08 -9.64 0.28
C LYS A 47 2.21 -9.67 1.28
N SER A 48 3.44 -9.80 0.79
CA SER A 48 4.63 -9.88 1.64
C SER A 48 4.89 -8.61 2.43
N TYR A 49 4.58 -7.43 1.88
CA TYR A 49 4.61 -6.16 2.61
C TYR A 49 3.61 -6.15 3.77
N LEU A 50 2.35 -6.52 3.50
CA LEU A 50 1.30 -6.54 4.50
C LEU A 50 1.59 -7.55 5.62
N GLU A 51 2.13 -8.73 5.29
CA GLU A 51 2.57 -9.71 6.29
C GLU A 51 3.73 -9.20 7.16
N ALA A 52 4.64 -8.40 6.58
CA ALA A 52 5.70 -7.75 7.33
C ALA A 52 5.18 -6.60 8.21
N PHE A 53 4.24 -5.80 7.70
CA PHE A 53 3.69 -4.63 8.39
C PHE A 53 2.73 -5.03 9.52
N PHE A 54 1.88 -6.02 9.28
CA PHE A 54 0.89 -6.55 10.21
C PHE A 54 1.35 -7.93 10.71
N LEU A 55 2.46 -7.94 11.46
CA LEU A 55 3.12 -9.19 11.87
C LEU A 55 2.13 -10.22 12.44
N GLY A 56 2.24 -11.45 11.96
CA GLY A 56 1.40 -12.57 12.38
C GLY A 56 0.09 -12.70 11.58
N PHE A 57 -0.18 -11.81 10.63
CA PHE A 57 -1.20 -12.03 9.62
C PHE A 57 -0.66 -12.85 8.45
N HIS A 58 -1.56 -13.62 7.84
CA HIS A 58 -1.39 -14.23 6.53
C HIS A 58 -2.21 -13.46 5.50
N VAL A 59 -1.63 -13.20 4.33
CA VAL A 59 -2.31 -12.41 3.28
C VAL A 59 -2.59 -13.29 2.07
N MET A 60 -3.85 -13.42 1.71
CA MET A 60 -4.32 -14.28 0.61
C MET A 60 -4.89 -13.42 -0.52
N SER A 61 -4.62 -13.80 -1.77
CA SER A 61 -5.31 -13.23 -2.94
C SER A 61 -6.54 -14.09 -3.28
N LEU A 62 -7.64 -13.43 -3.63
CA LEU A 62 -8.82 -14.07 -4.22
C LEU A 62 -8.79 -13.89 -5.75
N PRO A 63 -9.50 -14.74 -6.51
CA PRO A 63 -9.65 -14.53 -7.95
C PRO A 63 -10.26 -13.16 -8.25
N SER A 64 -9.77 -12.49 -9.29
CA SER A 64 -10.28 -11.18 -9.70
C SER A 64 -11.78 -11.21 -9.98
N ILE A 65 -12.49 -10.15 -9.60
CA ILE A 65 -13.92 -9.97 -9.90
C ILE A 65 -14.10 -8.78 -10.82
N SER A 66 -15.10 -8.85 -11.72
CA SER A 66 -15.42 -7.70 -12.58
C SER A 66 -16.40 -6.74 -11.92
N THR A 67 -16.25 -5.43 -12.15
CA THR A 67 -17.26 -4.44 -11.75
C THR A 67 -18.61 -4.67 -12.40
N SER A 68 -18.67 -5.28 -13.58
CA SER A 68 -19.94 -5.64 -14.24
C SER A 68 -20.79 -6.61 -13.40
N SER A 69 -20.16 -7.42 -12.56
CA SER A 69 -20.85 -8.32 -11.62
C SER A 69 -21.40 -7.59 -10.38
N MET A 70 -21.01 -6.33 -10.19
CA MET A 70 -21.39 -5.49 -9.07
C MET A 70 -22.34 -4.40 -9.56
N LYS A 71 -23.41 -4.12 -8.80
CA LYS A 71 -24.33 -3.00 -9.08
C LYS A 71 -23.69 -1.67 -8.66
N CYS A 72 -22.54 -1.34 -9.24
CA CYS A 72 -21.78 -0.14 -8.95
C CYS A 72 -22.37 1.08 -9.64
N SER A 73 -22.70 2.10 -8.86
CA SER A 73 -22.93 3.45 -9.42
C SER A 73 -21.61 4.02 -9.89
N PHE A 74 -21.62 4.68 -11.04
CA PHE A 74 -20.46 5.32 -11.62
C PHE A 74 -20.75 6.77 -11.98
N ARG A 75 -19.70 7.58 -12.08
CA ARG A 75 -19.77 8.93 -12.64
C ARG A 75 -18.61 9.16 -13.57
N GLN A 76 -18.81 10.04 -14.55
CA GLN A 76 -17.78 10.42 -15.50
C GLN A 76 -17.23 11.81 -15.14
N GLN A 77 -15.91 11.95 -15.09
CA GLN A 77 -15.27 13.20 -14.72
C GLN A 77 -15.20 14.18 -15.91
N GLY A 78 -16.22 15.04 -16.07
CA GLY A 78 -16.23 16.09 -17.10
C GLY A 78 -16.04 15.57 -18.53
N HIS A 79 -15.32 16.32 -19.37
CA HIS A 79 -14.95 15.89 -20.74
C HIS A 79 -13.93 14.73 -20.77
N SER A 80 -13.33 14.37 -19.64
CA SER A 80 -12.42 13.23 -19.59
C SER A 80 -13.22 11.92 -19.60
N ARG A 81 -12.82 10.94 -20.42
CA ARG A 81 -13.39 9.58 -20.42
C ARG A 81 -12.99 8.75 -19.19
N LYS A 82 -12.66 9.38 -18.05
CA LYS A 82 -12.28 8.70 -16.81
C LYS A 82 -13.52 8.41 -15.97
N VAL A 83 -13.71 7.13 -15.67
CA VAL A 83 -14.83 6.62 -14.86
C VAL A 83 -14.40 6.55 -13.40
N GLN A 84 -15.28 6.99 -12.50
CA GLN A 84 -15.13 6.80 -11.06
C GLN A 84 -16.25 5.91 -10.54
N LEU A 85 -15.93 4.98 -9.63
CA LEU A 85 -16.89 4.05 -9.03
C LEU A 85 -17.25 4.48 -7.60
N HIS A 86 -18.53 4.34 -7.27
CA HIS A 86 -19.01 4.57 -5.92
C HIS A 86 -18.61 3.40 -5.01
N THR A 87 -17.96 3.71 -3.89
CA THR A 87 -17.43 2.70 -2.96
C THR A 87 -18.49 1.77 -2.34
N ASP A 88 -19.70 2.26 -2.05
CA ASP A 88 -20.73 1.50 -1.32
C ASP A 88 -21.18 0.19 -1.96
N ALA A 89 -21.28 0.15 -3.30
CA ALA A 89 -21.65 -1.09 -3.99
C ALA A 89 -20.55 -2.15 -3.86
N ILE A 90 -19.29 -1.72 -3.92
CA ILE A 90 -18.11 -2.57 -3.74
C ILE A 90 -18.09 -3.11 -2.31
N LEU A 91 -18.20 -2.25 -1.30
CA LEU A 91 -18.19 -2.67 0.11
C LEU A 91 -19.32 -3.65 0.44
N ARG A 92 -20.54 -3.43 -0.09
CA ARG A 92 -21.67 -4.37 0.05
C ARG A 92 -21.41 -5.70 -0.67
N HIS A 93 -20.71 -5.70 -1.80
CA HIS A 93 -20.31 -6.94 -2.45
C HIS A 93 -19.28 -7.70 -1.59
N LEU A 94 -18.20 -7.03 -1.19
CA LEU A 94 -17.15 -7.61 -0.36
C LEU A 94 -17.69 -8.19 0.95
N GLN A 95 -18.66 -7.53 1.58
CA GLN A 95 -19.32 -8.06 2.78
C GLN A 95 -19.98 -9.42 2.56
N ARG A 96 -20.61 -9.62 1.39
CA ARG A 96 -21.31 -10.87 1.06
C ARG A 96 -20.35 -12.01 0.74
N VAL A 97 -19.20 -11.70 0.13
CA VAL A 97 -18.21 -12.71 -0.31
C VAL A 97 -17.06 -12.92 0.69
N LYS A 98 -17.01 -12.12 1.77
CA LYS A 98 -15.97 -12.20 2.81
C LYS A 98 -15.87 -13.62 3.38
N PRO A 99 -14.69 -14.27 3.30
CA PRO A 99 -14.48 -15.58 3.91
C PRO A 99 -14.71 -15.56 5.43
N ARG A 100 -15.23 -16.68 5.99
CA ARG A 100 -15.60 -16.76 7.42
C ARG A 100 -14.41 -16.67 8.38
N ASP A 101 -13.24 -17.11 7.92
CA ASP A 101 -11.97 -17.07 8.64
C ASP A 101 -11.19 -15.76 8.39
N ALA A 102 -11.69 -14.88 7.53
CA ALA A 102 -11.09 -13.58 7.29
C ALA A 102 -11.17 -12.69 8.52
N PHE A 103 -10.05 -12.09 8.88
CA PHE A 103 -10.05 -10.88 9.69
C PHE A 103 -10.75 -9.77 8.92
N CYS A 104 -10.24 -9.46 7.72
CA CYS A 104 -10.81 -8.49 6.80
C CYS A 104 -10.63 -8.93 5.34
N ILE A 105 -11.43 -8.31 4.46
CA ILE A 105 -11.26 -8.39 3.01
C ILE A 105 -11.09 -6.97 2.46
N LEU A 106 -10.12 -6.78 1.57
CA LEU A 106 -9.76 -5.51 0.98
C LEU A 106 -9.85 -5.61 -0.55
N GLY A 107 -10.80 -4.90 -1.15
CA GLY A 107 -10.90 -4.76 -2.60
C GLY A 107 -9.77 -3.89 -3.14
N LEU A 108 -9.14 -4.28 -4.24
CA LEU A 108 -8.06 -3.53 -4.89
C LEU A 108 -8.47 -3.23 -6.34
N THR A 109 -8.38 -1.96 -6.76
CA THR A 109 -8.73 -1.57 -8.12
C THR A 109 -7.82 -0.48 -8.66
N PHE A 110 -7.64 -0.46 -9.99
CA PHE A 110 -7.01 0.65 -10.73
C PHE A 110 -8.04 1.64 -11.30
N ILE A 111 -9.33 1.46 -10.98
CA ILE A 111 -10.40 2.41 -11.31
C ILE A 111 -10.51 3.42 -10.16
N ASP A 112 -10.78 4.68 -10.51
CA ASP A 112 -10.89 5.75 -9.52
C ASP A 112 -12.15 5.62 -8.67
N LEU A 113 -12.09 6.06 -7.41
CA LEU A 113 -13.18 5.85 -6.45
C LEU A 113 -13.71 7.17 -5.91
N TYR A 114 -14.98 7.20 -5.54
CA TYR A 114 -15.57 8.28 -4.76
C TYR A 114 -16.46 7.75 -3.63
N PRO A 115 -16.43 8.38 -2.43
CA PRO A 115 -17.13 7.88 -1.26
C PRO A 115 -18.59 8.35 -1.17
N CYS A 116 -18.90 9.52 -1.74
CA CYS A 116 -20.21 10.15 -1.87
C CYS A 116 -20.15 11.32 -2.86
N ASP A 117 -21.32 11.87 -3.23
CA ASP A 117 -21.44 12.85 -4.32
C ASP A 117 -20.72 14.19 -4.07
N THR A 118 -20.53 14.57 -2.81
CA THR A 118 -19.86 15.82 -2.44
C THR A 118 -18.33 15.74 -2.45
N TRP A 119 -17.76 14.55 -2.67
CA TRP A 119 -16.31 14.31 -2.67
C TRP A 119 -15.76 14.14 -4.08
N ASN A 120 -14.56 14.68 -4.33
CA ASN A 120 -13.89 14.60 -5.63
C ASN A 120 -13.37 13.19 -5.96
N TYR A 121 -12.76 12.52 -4.98
CA TYR A 121 -12.32 11.13 -5.08
C TYR A 121 -11.89 10.63 -3.70
N THR A 122 -11.54 9.34 -3.61
CA THR A 122 -10.84 8.77 -2.46
C THR A 122 -9.83 7.71 -2.91
N PHE A 123 -8.74 7.56 -2.15
CA PHE A 123 -7.80 6.45 -2.33
C PHE A 123 -8.31 5.15 -1.71
N GLY A 124 -9.26 5.23 -0.80
CA GLY A 124 -9.85 4.06 -0.17
C GLY A 124 -11.04 4.39 0.72
N LYS A 125 -11.74 3.34 1.14
CA LYS A 125 -12.81 3.44 2.14
C LYS A 125 -12.90 2.12 2.89
N SER A 126 -12.93 2.20 4.21
CA SER A 126 -13.09 1.06 5.09
C SER A 126 -14.37 1.13 5.89
N ALA A 127 -15.14 0.05 5.89
CA ALA A 127 -16.26 -0.17 6.80
C ALA A 127 -15.79 -1.05 7.96
N TYR A 128 -15.25 -0.40 9.00
CA TYR A 128 -14.67 -1.08 10.17
C TYR A 128 -15.61 -2.16 10.73
N GLU A 129 -16.90 -1.86 10.94
CA GLU A 129 -17.90 -2.77 11.54
C GLU A 129 -18.19 -4.03 10.71
N LEU A 130 -18.01 -3.92 9.40
CA LEU A 130 -18.21 -5.02 8.45
C LEU A 130 -16.90 -5.75 8.12
N ALA A 131 -15.77 -5.21 8.59
CA ALA A 131 -14.43 -5.70 8.32
C ALA A 131 -14.18 -5.89 6.81
N VAL A 132 -14.61 -4.90 6.02
CA VAL A 132 -14.39 -4.81 4.57
C VAL A 132 -13.87 -3.42 4.22
N GLY A 133 -12.98 -3.34 3.25
CA GLY A 133 -12.50 -2.06 2.70
C GLY A 133 -12.23 -2.15 1.20
N VAL A 134 -11.99 -1.02 0.56
CA VAL A 134 -11.56 -0.94 -0.84
C VAL A 134 -10.47 0.11 -0.99
N CYS A 135 -9.49 -0.15 -1.85
CA CYS A 135 -8.41 0.75 -2.23
C CYS A 135 -8.41 1.00 -3.74
N SER A 136 -8.14 2.24 -4.14
CA SER A 136 -7.88 2.64 -5.52
C SER A 136 -6.42 3.02 -5.70
N PHE A 137 -5.80 2.49 -6.75
CA PHE A 137 -4.45 2.85 -7.19
C PHE A 137 -4.45 3.71 -8.47
N SER A 138 -5.62 4.06 -8.99
CA SER A 138 -5.82 4.81 -10.24
C SER A 138 -5.00 6.10 -10.35
N ARG A 139 -4.84 6.82 -9.23
CA ARG A 139 -4.12 8.10 -9.14
C ARG A 139 -2.67 7.94 -8.68
N LEU A 140 -2.27 6.72 -8.33
CA LEU A 140 -0.92 6.39 -7.84
C LEU A 140 -0.07 5.72 -8.91
N SER A 141 -0.72 5.08 -9.90
CA SER A 141 -0.05 4.50 -11.05
C SER A 141 -0.30 5.38 -12.27
N GLY A 142 0.75 6.02 -12.79
CA GLY A 142 0.65 6.83 -14.01
C GLY A 142 0.08 5.99 -15.16
N GLU A 143 -0.96 6.47 -15.83
CA GLU A 143 -1.55 5.87 -17.06
C GLU A 143 -2.24 4.49 -16.96
N ARG A 144 -2.26 3.79 -15.81
CA ARG A 144 -3.12 2.58 -15.63
C ARG A 144 -4.59 2.90 -15.36
N SER A 145 -4.97 4.17 -15.36
CA SER A 145 -6.35 4.61 -15.17
C SER A 145 -7.18 4.18 -16.38
N ALA A 146 -8.04 3.18 -16.19
CA ALA A 146 -8.91 2.66 -17.25
C ALA A 146 -9.68 3.81 -17.92
N THR A 147 -9.47 3.96 -19.23
CA THR A 147 -10.36 4.75 -20.08
C THR A 147 -11.71 4.04 -20.18
N ALA A 148 -12.80 4.80 -20.33
CA ALA A 148 -14.18 4.30 -20.39
C ALA A 148 -14.39 3.11 -21.36
N GLU A 149 -13.52 2.93 -22.35
CA GLU A 149 -13.60 1.84 -23.34
C GLU A 149 -13.35 0.45 -22.72
N GLN A 150 -12.65 0.33 -21.59
CA GLN A 150 -12.42 -0.97 -20.94
C GLN A 150 -13.45 -1.31 -19.85
N GLY A 151 -14.15 -0.30 -19.31
CA GLY A 151 -15.18 -0.50 -18.28
C GLY A 151 -16.62 -0.56 -18.83
N VAL A 152 -16.85 -0.12 -20.08
CA VAL A 152 -18.20 0.05 -20.65
C VAL A 152 -18.44 -0.80 -21.92
N ALA A 153 -17.41 -1.40 -22.53
CA ALA A 153 -17.53 -2.18 -23.78
C ALA A 153 -18.22 -3.57 -23.65
N MET A 154 -19.13 -3.75 -22.70
CA MET A 154 -20.03 -4.91 -22.64
C MET A 154 -21.52 -4.54 -22.77
N MET A 155 -21.84 -3.31 -23.19
CA MET A 155 -23.20 -2.92 -23.56
C MET A 155 -23.17 -2.05 -24.81
N GLU A 156 -23.16 -2.70 -25.97
CA GLU A 156 -23.85 -2.35 -27.24
C GLU A 156 -23.15 -3.08 -28.39
N GLU A 157 -23.66 -4.26 -28.75
CA GLU A 157 -23.43 -4.81 -30.08
C GLU A 157 -24.56 -4.35 -31.01
N ALA A 158 -24.23 -3.46 -31.94
CA ALA A 158 -24.68 -3.46 -33.35
C ALA A 158 -24.22 -2.16 -34.03
N GLY A 159 -23.21 -2.22 -34.89
CA GLY A 159 -22.85 -1.08 -35.74
C GLY A 159 -21.49 -1.23 -36.43
N ASP A 160 -21.52 -1.18 -37.76
CA ASP A 160 -20.47 -1.56 -38.71
C ASP A 160 -19.32 -0.53 -38.86
N SER A 161 -18.13 -1.06 -39.18
CA SER A 161 -16.93 -0.49 -39.85
C SER A 161 -16.45 0.97 -39.65
N HIS A 162 -15.25 1.14 -39.05
CA HIS A 162 -13.99 1.52 -39.74
C HIS A 162 -12.79 1.76 -38.79
N ASP A 163 -11.71 1.03 -39.07
CA ASP A 163 -10.27 1.35 -38.95
C ASP A 163 -9.74 2.41 -37.95
N SER A 164 -9.24 1.93 -36.80
CA SER A 164 -7.88 2.21 -36.24
C SER A 164 -7.78 1.62 -34.84
N ARG A 165 -7.50 0.32 -34.74
CA ARG A 165 -7.25 -0.35 -33.44
C ARG A 165 -5.92 0.15 -32.88
N ALA A 166 -5.94 1.24 -32.12
CA ALA A 166 -4.85 1.58 -31.20
C ALA A 166 -4.60 0.35 -30.33
N ARG A 167 -3.45 -0.31 -30.52
CA ARG A 167 -3.02 -1.43 -29.69
C ARG A 167 -3.09 -0.96 -28.23
N PRO A 168 -3.81 -1.66 -27.34
CA PRO A 168 -3.83 -1.26 -25.93
C PRO A 168 -2.39 -1.19 -25.44
N PRO A 169 -1.97 -0.11 -24.77
CA PRO A 169 -0.61 0.00 -24.25
C PRO A 169 -0.33 -1.24 -23.41
N THR A 170 0.82 -1.87 -23.65
CA THR A 170 1.26 -3.02 -22.86
C THR A 170 1.28 -2.62 -21.39
N PRO A 171 0.76 -3.45 -20.47
CA PRO A 171 0.77 -3.12 -19.04
C PRO A 171 2.22 -2.91 -18.60
N ARG A 172 2.59 -1.68 -18.28
CA ARG A 172 3.91 -1.41 -17.71
C ARG A 172 3.96 -1.93 -16.28
N ALA A 173 5.09 -2.51 -15.90
CA ALA A 173 5.38 -2.80 -14.52
C ALA A 173 5.29 -1.51 -13.67
N LEU A 174 4.78 -1.64 -12.45
CA LEU A 174 4.80 -0.53 -11.50
C LEU A 174 6.23 -0.27 -11.04
N THR A 175 6.60 1.00 -10.97
CA THR A 175 7.87 1.39 -10.36
C THR A 175 7.83 1.14 -8.84
N LEU A 176 8.99 1.01 -8.19
CA LEU A 176 9.06 0.91 -6.73
C LEU A 176 8.32 2.04 -6.02
N THR A 177 8.40 3.27 -6.54
CA THR A 177 7.67 4.41 -5.97
C THR A 177 6.17 4.15 -5.99
N GLU A 178 5.61 3.67 -7.10
CA GLU A 178 4.18 3.37 -7.24
C GLU A 178 3.75 2.23 -6.31
N ILE A 179 4.56 1.16 -6.22
CA ILE A 179 4.33 0.05 -5.29
C ILE A 179 4.30 0.58 -3.85
N LEU A 180 5.26 1.42 -3.46
CA LEU A 180 5.30 2.03 -2.13
C LEU A 180 4.06 2.88 -1.86
N GLN A 181 3.56 3.66 -2.83
CA GLN A 181 2.31 4.41 -2.64
C GLN A 181 1.10 3.47 -2.46
N CYS A 182 1.03 2.39 -3.23
CA CYS A 182 -0.02 1.36 -3.05
C CYS A 182 0.04 0.76 -1.64
N CYS A 183 1.25 0.41 -1.18
CA CYS A 183 1.52 -0.06 0.18
C CYS A 183 1.02 0.92 1.27
N LYS A 184 1.21 2.24 1.10
CA LYS A 184 0.67 3.24 2.04
C LYS A 184 -0.85 3.18 2.13
N VAL A 185 -1.53 3.11 0.99
CA VAL A 185 -3.00 3.10 0.94
C VAL A 185 -3.55 1.83 1.58
N VAL A 186 -3.02 0.65 1.22
CA VAL A 186 -3.48 -0.61 1.82
C VAL A 186 -3.20 -0.66 3.33
N SER A 187 -2.03 -0.20 3.79
CA SER A 187 -1.74 -0.14 5.23
C SER A 187 -2.66 0.81 5.98
N HIS A 188 -3.02 1.94 5.36
CA HIS A 188 -3.97 2.90 5.93
C HIS A 188 -5.36 2.27 6.12
N GLU A 189 -5.90 1.64 5.07
CA GLU A 189 -7.21 0.99 5.13
C GLU A 189 -7.22 -0.21 6.10
N VAL A 190 -6.19 -1.06 6.10
CA VAL A 190 -6.10 -2.18 7.05
C VAL A 190 -6.01 -1.68 8.49
N CYS A 191 -5.32 -0.57 8.76
CA CYS A 191 -5.33 0.06 10.08
C CYS A 191 -6.72 0.57 10.47
N HIS A 192 -7.50 1.14 9.55
CA HIS A 192 -8.91 1.45 9.80
C HIS A 192 -9.72 0.21 10.18
N LEU A 193 -9.48 -0.92 9.50
CA LEU A 193 -10.14 -2.21 9.80
C LEU A 193 -9.71 -2.80 11.16
N LEU A 194 -8.55 -2.41 11.68
CA LEU A 194 -8.08 -2.70 13.04
C LEU A 194 -8.65 -1.74 14.11
N GLY A 195 -9.37 -0.68 13.69
CA GLY A 195 -9.99 0.31 14.57
C GLY A 195 -9.15 1.58 14.81
N LEU A 196 -8.02 1.74 14.10
CA LEU A 196 -7.22 2.96 14.17
C LEU A 196 -7.88 4.03 13.30
N TRP A 197 -8.14 5.21 13.88
CA TRP A 197 -8.71 6.34 13.13
C TRP A 197 -7.62 7.24 12.55
N ASN A 198 -8.05 8.19 11.74
CA ASN A 198 -7.16 9.20 11.17
C ASN A 198 -6.34 9.90 12.28
N CYS A 199 -5.04 10.00 12.06
CA CYS A 199 -4.08 10.59 12.97
C CYS A 199 -3.78 12.03 12.57
N ARG A 200 -3.80 12.93 13.55
CA ARG A 200 -3.43 14.35 13.37
C ARG A 200 -2.25 14.77 14.24
N TRP A 201 -1.66 13.82 14.97
CA TRP A 201 -0.64 14.11 16.00
C TRP A 201 0.74 14.35 15.41
N LEU A 202 1.18 13.49 14.50
CA LEU A 202 2.53 13.44 13.95
C LEU A 202 2.48 12.93 12.50
N ARG A 203 3.63 13.00 11.80
CA ARG A 203 3.80 12.35 10.50
C ARG A 203 3.50 10.86 10.64
N CYS A 204 2.47 10.38 9.96
CA CYS A 204 1.94 9.03 10.13
C CYS A 204 1.24 8.56 8.85
N VAL A 205 1.36 7.28 8.52
CA VAL A 205 0.57 6.65 7.45
C VAL A 205 -0.95 6.75 7.72
N MET A 206 -1.36 6.92 8.97
CA MET A 206 -2.76 7.17 9.36
C MET A 206 -3.20 8.62 9.21
N GLN A 207 -2.38 9.53 8.67
CA GLN A 207 -2.87 10.87 8.34
C GLN A 207 -3.94 10.77 7.24
N GLY A 208 -5.06 11.45 7.46
CA GLY A 208 -6.09 11.63 6.44
C GLY A 208 -5.54 12.50 5.31
N VAL A 209 -5.94 12.19 4.07
CA VAL A 209 -5.46 12.88 2.86
C VAL A 209 -6.65 13.26 2.00
N SER A 210 -6.59 14.45 1.42
CA SER A 210 -7.63 15.03 0.58
C SER A 210 -7.16 15.27 -0.86
N SER A 211 -5.84 15.28 -1.07
CA SER A 211 -5.21 15.48 -2.37
C SER A 211 -4.17 14.40 -2.67
N LEU A 212 -3.75 14.32 -3.94
CA LEU A 212 -2.69 13.41 -4.36
C LEU A 212 -1.34 13.81 -3.77
N ASP A 213 -1.04 15.10 -3.74
CA ASP A 213 0.21 15.61 -3.19
C ASP A 213 0.35 15.26 -1.70
N GLU A 214 -0.73 15.41 -0.92
CA GLU A 214 -0.77 14.99 0.49
C GLU A 214 -0.52 13.47 0.63
N ALA A 215 -1.14 12.66 -0.22
CA ALA A 215 -0.95 11.20 -0.21
C ALA A 215 0.50 10.82 -0.54
N LEU A 216 1.13 11.49 -1.51
CA LEU A 216 2.51 11.24 -1.91
C LEU A 216 3.52 11.63 -0.80
N LEU A 217 3.28 12.75 -0.11
CA LEU A 217 4.14 13.28 0.97
C LEU A 217 3.98 12.54 2.31
N ARG A 218 2.87 11.82 2.50
CA ARG A 218 2.59 11.01 3.69
C ARG A 218 3.67 9.93 3.88
N PRO A 219 4.20 9.72 5.11
CA PRO A 219 5.18 8.67 5.35
C PRO A 219 4.57 7.26 5.23
N MET A 220 5.42 6.25 5.08
CA MET A 220 5.04 4.83 5.15
C MET A 220 4.77 4.36 6.59
N ASP A 221 5.39 5.04 7.57
CA ASP A 221 5.44 4.57 8.96
C ASP A 221 4.27 5.07 9.81
N LEU A 222 3.94 4.27 10.83
CA LEU A 222 3.08 4.70 11.91
C LEU A 222 3.88 5.59 12.86
N CYS A 223 3.28 6.70 13.30
CA CYS A 223 3.84 7.47 14.41
C CYS A 223 3.81 6.66 15.72
N PRO A 224 4.58 7.04 16.75
CA PRO A 224 4.63 6.29 18.02
C PRO A 224 3.26 6.03 18.66
N ILE A 225 2.31 6.96 18.53
CA ILE A 225 0.93 6.80 19.03
C ILE A 225 0.21 5.68 18.29
N CYS A 226 0.15 5.76 16.95
CA CYS A 226 -0.52 4.74 16.14
C CYS A 226 0.21 3.39 16.18
N LEU A 227 1.54 3.39 16.31
CA LEU A 227 2.33 2.18 16.50
C LEU A 227 1.99 1.50 17.83
N ARG A 228 1.80 2.28 18.91
CA ARG A 228 1.37 1.75 20.21
C ARG A 228 -0.05 1.17 20.14
N LYS A 229 -0.97 1.80 19.39
CA LYS A 229 -2.29 1.23 19.11
C LYS A 229 -2.17 -0.10 18.38
N LEU A 230 -1.40 -0.16 17.30
CA LEU A 230 -1.17 -1.39 16.53
C LEU A 230 -0.60 -2.50 17.44
N HIS A 231 0.40 -2.17 18.25
CA HIS A 231 0.99 -3.10 19.21
C HIS A 231 -0.04 -3.65 20.21
N CYS A 232 -0.97 -2.81 20.67
CA CYS A 232 -2.05 -3.21 21.56
C CYS A 232 -3.07 -4.14 20.88
N VAL A 233 -3.35 -3.93 19.58
CA VAL A 233 -4.32 -4.75 18.83
C VAL A 233 -3.74 -6.12 18.48
N LEU A 234 -2.46 -6.15 18.08
CA LEU A 234 -1.81 -7.32 17.52
C LEU A 234 -1.04 -8.16 18.52
N GLU A 235 -0.63 -7.55 19.64
CA GLU A 235 0.21 -8.17 20.68
C GLU A 235 1.52 -8.74 20.10
N ILE A 236 2.18 -7.97 19.24
CA ILE A 236 3.36 -8.40 18.45
C ILE A 236 4.67 -7.83 18.96
N SER A 237 5.79 -8.50 18.66
CA SER A 237 7.12 -7.91 18.85
C SER A 237 7.39 -6.82 17.82
N LEU A 238 7.54 -5.56 18.27
CA LEU A 238 7.92 -4.44 17.42
C LEU A 238 9.26 -4.68 16.72
N LEU A 239 10.23 -5.28 17.43
CA LEU A 239 11.55 -5.59 16.87
C LEU A 239 11.44 -6.59 15.72
N GLN A 240 10.65 -7.66 15.87
CA GLN A 240 10.45 -8.63 14.79
C GLN A 240 9.74 -8.01 13.59
N ARG A 241 8.74 -7.14 13.82
CA ARG A 241 8.06 -6.40 12.77
C ARG A 241 9.05 -5.55 11.96
N TYR A 242 9.88 -4.75 12.62
CA TYR A 242 10.86 -3.92 11.92
C TYR A 242 11.93 -4.73 11.19
N ARG A 243 12.37 -5.87 11.74
CA ARG A 243 13.27 -6.80 11.01
C ARG A 243 12.62 -7.32 9.73
N LYS A 244 11.35 -7.75 9.78
CA LYS A 244 10.60 -8.21 8.60
C LYS A 244 10.45 -7.11 7.55
N LEU A 245 10.11 -5.89 7.97
CA LEU A 245 10.03 -4.73 7.07
C LEU A 245 11.39 -4.39 6.46
N GLN A 246 12.48 -4.44 7.22
CA GLN A 246 13.83 -4.23 6.70
C GLN A 246 14.18 -5.26 5.63
N THR A 247 13.91 -6.55 5.89
CA THR A 247 14.13 -7.63 4.90
C THR A 247 13.33 -7.38 3.63
N TRP A 248 12.05 -6.99 3.76
CA TRP A 248 11.21 -6.64 2.62
C TRP A 248 11.81 -5.49 1.82
N CYS A 249 12.17 -4.38 2.47
CA CYS A 249 12.78 -3.22 1.80
C CYS A 249 14.09 -3.57 1.06
N HIS A 250 14.95 -4.41 1.66
CA HIS A 250 16.18 -4.85 1.02
C HIS A 250 15.91 -5.71 -0.22
N ARG A 251 14.94 -6.61 -0.16
CA ARG A 251 14.53 -7.45 -1.30
C ARG A 251 14.02 -6.59 -2.46
N GLU A 252 13.12 -5.65 -2.18
CA GLU A 252 12.56 -4.77 -3.21
C GLU A 252 13.62 -3.89 -3.87
N ARG A 253 14.56 -3.37 -3.07
CA ARG A 253 15.68 -2.58 -3.59
C ARG A 253 16.61 -3.43 -4.47
N ALA A 254 16.92 -4.66 -4.07
CA ALA A 254 17.78 -5.55 -4.85
C ALA A 254 17.14 -5.97 -6.18
N ARG A 255 15.84 -6.32 -6.18
CA ARG A 255 15.10 -6.66 -7.40
C ARG A 255 15.13 -5.54 -8.43
N MET A 256 14.92 -4.30 -7.99
CA MET A 256 14.98 -3.12 -8.86
C MET A 256 16.38 -2.81 -9.39
N SER A 257 17.44 -3.09 -8.63
CA SER A 257 18.82 -2.98 -9.14
C SER A 257 19.08 -3.94 -10.29
N LEU A 258 18.63 -5.19 -10.18
CA LEU A 258 18.78 -6.21 -11.23
C LEU A 258 17.98 -5.88 -12.51
N GLU A 259 16.78 -5.30 -12.37
CA GLU A 259 15.98 -4.87 -13.52
C GLU A 259 16.63 -3.72 -14.29
N LYS A 260 17.34 -2.80 -13.60
CA LYS A 260 18.13 -1.75 -14.27
C LYS A 260 19.28 -2.35 -15.06
N ASP A 261 20.00 -3.30 -14.47
CA ASP A 261 21.15 -3.93 -15.12
C ASP A 261 20.71 -4.77 -16.33
N TYR A 262 19.58 -5.47 -16.26
CA TYR A 262 18.99 -6.22 -17.38
C TYR A 262 18.50 -5.32 -18.52
N ASN A 263 17.86 -4.18 -18.19
CA ASN A 263 17.39 -3.24 -19.21
C ASN A 263 18.53 -2.46 -19.90
N ILE A 264 19.69 -2.31 -19.24
CA ILE A 264 20.92 -1.76 -19.85
C ILE A 264 21.57 -2.77 -20.80
N SER A 265 21.37 -4.08 -20.59
CA SER A 265 22.00 -5.16 -21.35
C SER A 265 21.13 -5.76 -22.46
N ARG A 266 19.93 -5.21 -22.71
CA ARG A 266 19.18 -5.50 -23.95
C ARG A 266 19.84 -4.74 -25.12
N PRO A 267 20.44 -5.43 -26.12
CA PRO A 267 20.81 -4.76 -27.35
C PRO A 267 19.52 -4.36 -28.07
N ASP A 268 19.34 -3.05 -28.33
CA ASP A 268 18.39 -2.59 -29.32
C ASP A 268 18.80 -3.21 -30.67
N SER A 269 18.08 -4.26 -31.08
CA SER A 269 18.13 -4.71 -32.46
C SER A 269 17.55 -3.59 -33.34
N ASP A 270 18.41 -3.14 -34.26
CA ASP A 270 18.11 -2.34 -35.45
C ASP A 270 18.06 -0.81 -35.31
N VAL A 271 19.21 -0.21 -34.97
CA VAL A 271 19.65 1.03 -35.65
C VAL A 271 21.13 0.92 -36.00
N VAL A 272 21.43 0.52 -37.23
CA VAL A 272 22.75 0.73 -37.85
C VAL A 272 22.89 2.24 -38.10
N CYS A 273 23.58 2.94 -37.20
CA CYS A 273 24.10 4.27 -37.49
C CYS A 273 25.59 4.15 -37.77
N GLU A 274 25.92 4.03 -39.05
CA GLU A 274 27.29 4.07 -39.54
C GLU A 274 27.85 5.48 -39.25
N ARG A 275 28.74 5.58 -38.26
CA ARG A 275 29.57 6.78 -38.05
C ARG A 275 31.02 6.43 -38.28
N THR A 276 31.44 6.67 -39.51
CA THR A 276 32.84 6.76 -39.92
C THR A 276 33.48 7.99 -39.28
N TYR A 277 34.54 7.81 -38.49
CA TYR A 277 35.54 8.85 -38.26
C TYR A 277 36.94 8.23 -38.30
N PRO A 278 37.91 8.87 -39.00
CA PRO A 278 39.23 8.32 -39.24
C PRO A 278 40.16 8.50 -38.01
N PRO A 279 41.25 7.73 -37.92
CA PRO A 279 42.16 7.79 -36.77
C PRO A 279 43.13 8.95 -36.93
N VAL A 280 43.39 9.70 -35.85
CA VAL A 280 44.55 10.59 -35.77
C VAL A 280 45.34 10.26 -34.51
N SER A 281 46.62 10.05 -34.77
CA SER A 281 47.70 9.55 -33.94
C SER A 281 48.37 10.60 -33.06
N ALA A 282 48.99 10.08 -31.98
CA ALA A 282 50.22 10.51 -31.32
C ALA A 282 50.24 11.80 -30.44
N ALA A 283 50.75 11.60 -29.23
CA ALA A 283 51.17 12.62 -28.27
C ALA A 283 52.44 13.39 -28.74
N PRO A 284 52.81 14.49 -28.07
CA PRO A 284 53.90 14.37 -27.09
C PRO A 284 53.80 15.23 -25.81
N GLU A 285 54.36 14.65 -24.75
CA GLU A 285 55.23 15.14 -23.65
C GLU A 285 55.07 16.48 -22.90
N CYS A 286 54.96 16.32 -21.57
CA CYS A 286 55.64 16.98 -20.43
C CYS A 286 55.99 18.49 -20.42
N ASN A 287 55.56 19.18 -19.36
CA ASN A 287 56.49 19.80 -18.41
C ASN A 287 55.90 20.10 -17.02
N ASN A 288 56.79 20.01 -16.04
CA ASN A 288 56.62 20.14 -14.58
C ASN A 288 56.22 21.53 -14.06
N LEU A 289 55.75 21.54 -12.81
CA LEU A 289 55.86 22.55 -11.71
C LEU A 289 54.51 22.55 -10.96
N GLY A 290 54.36 22.33 -9.65
CA GLY A 290 55.25 22.30 -8.51
C GLY A 290 54.38 22.13 -7.24
N GLU A 291 55.03 21.78 -6.14
CA GLU A 291 54.56 21.35 -4.82
C GLU A 291 53.43 22.15 -4.14
N SER A 292 52.61 21.48 -3.33
CA SER A 292 52.72 21.58 -1.85
C SER A 292 51.71 20.69 -1.11
N VAL A 293 52.24 20.00 -0.11
CA VAL A 293 51.55 19.16 0.88
C VAL A 293 51.24 20.00 2.12
N SER A 294 50.07 19.81 2.74
CA SER A 294 49.98 19.92 4.21
C SER A 294 48.83 19.06 4.76
N LYS A 295 49.21 18.07 5.57
CA LYS A 295 48.36 17.47 6.61
C LYS A 295 48.25 18.44 7.79
N SER A 296 47.10 18.51 8.44
CA SER A 296 47.07 18.68 9.90
C SER A 296 45.81 18.08 10.53
N SER A 297 46.09 17.31 11.56
CA SER A 297 45.22 16.67 12.54
C SER A 297 44.63 17.69 13.50
N PHE A 298 43.46 17.42 14.12
CA PHE A 298 43.23 17.76 15.53
C PHE A 298 42.14 16.89 16.17
N GLN A 299 42.48 16.37 17.36
CA GLN A 299 41.68 15.57 18.28
C GLN A 299 40.82 16.45 19.22
N GLY A 300 39.78 15.87 19.81
CA GLY A 300 39.61 15.97 21.28
C GLY A 300 38.23 16.36 21.83
N GLY A 301 37.67 15.47 22.67
CA GLY A 301 36.71 15.74 23.76
C GLY A 301 35.25 15.37 23.45
N GLY A 302 34.50 14.56 24.21
CA GLY A 302 34.70 13.97 25.53
C GLY A 302 33.36 13.88 26.28
N LEU A 303 32.92 12.65 26.57
CA LEU A 303 32.08 12.18 27.70
C LEU A 303 30.66 12.73 27.96
N GLY A 304 29.71 11.79 28.07
CA GLY A 304 28.37 12.00 28.63
C GLY A 304 27.59 10.68 28.72
N THR A 305 27.92 9.84 29.70
CA THR A 305 27.20 8.59 30.03
C THR A 305 25.87 8.92 30.71
N GLY A 306 24.75 8.64 30.04
CA GLY A 306 23.40 8.75 30.60
C GLY A 306 22.73 7.38 30.66
N THR A 307 22.76 6.75 31.84
CA THR A 307 21.98 5.57 32.19
C THR A 307 20.52 5.98 32.43
N CYS A 308 19.59 5.49 31.62
CA CYS A 308 18.16 5.61 31.87
C CYS A 308 17.59 4.27 32.37
N ASN A 309 17.46 4.18 33.70
CA ASN A 309 16.68 3.17 34.42
C ASN A 309 15.20 3.29 34.03
N CYS A 310 14.65 2.27 33.36
CA CYS A 310 13.21 2.08 33.27
C CYS A 310 12.76 1.11 34.38
N PRO A 311 11.78 1.47 35.24
CA PRO A 311 11.26 0.56 36.25
C PRO A 311 10.46 -0.57 35.59
N ILE A 312 10.85 -1.81 35.92
CA ILE A 312 10.13 -3.04 35.63
C ILE A 312 8.81 -3.00 36.41
N VAL A 313 7.69 -2.76 35.73
CA VAL A 313 6.36 -2.96 36.32
C VAL A 313 5.99 -4.43 36.14
N SER A 314 6.04 -5.15 37.25
CA SER A 314 5.64 -6.54 37.40
C SER A 314 4.16 -6.77 37.03
N ASN A 315 3.90 -7.81 36.24
CA ASN A 315 2.59 -8.32 35.90
C ASN A 315 1.84 -8.77 37.16
N ARG A 316 0.81 -8.03 37.58
CA ARG A 316 -0.26 -8.58 38.44
C ARG A 316 -1.41 -9.07 37.56
N ALA A 317 -1.49 -10.39 37.46
CA ALA A 317 -2.67 -11.10 36.98
C ALA A 317 -3.90 -10.67 37.80
N ARG A 318 -4.93 -10.12 37.15
CA ARG A 318 -6.25 -10.01 37.77
C ARG A 318 -6.94 -11.36 37.65
N LYS A 319 -7.21 -11.96 38.82
CA LYS A 319 -8.08 -13.10 39.01
C LYS A 319 -9.47 -12.79 38.46
N GLU A 320 -10.00 -13.72 37.67
CA GLU A 320 -11.41 -13.81 37.32
C GLU A 320 -12.24 -14.05 38.60
N GLY A 321 -13.33 -13.30 38.74
CA GLY A 321 -14.37 -13.48 39.76
C GLY A 321 -15.69 -13.81 39.07
N PRO A 322 -16.60 -14.53 39.74
CA PRO A 322 -17.50 -15.49 39.08
C PRO A 322 -18.71 -14.87 38.39
N VAL A 323 -19.14 -15.60 37.36
CA VAL A 323 -20.40 -15.48 36.62
C VAL A 323 -21.59 -15.62 37.58
N ALA A 324 -22.43 -14.59 37.66
CA ALA A 324 -23.74 -14.69 38.30
C ALA A 324 -24.78 -15.04 37.23
N GLU A 325 -25.32 -16.26 37.34
CA GLU A 325 -26.55 -16.70 36.68
C GLU A 325 -27.73 -15.83 37.15
N SER A 326 -28.60 -15.44 36.22
CA SER A 326 -29.97 -15.02 36.56
C SER A 326 -30.95 -15.81 35.71
N LYS A 327 -31.53 -16.83 36.35
CA LYS A 327 -32.76 -17.51 35.94
C LYS A 327 -33.95 -16.84 36.62
N ALA A 328 -34.90 -16.43 35.80
CA ALA A 328 -36.37 -16.50 35.93
C ALA A 328 -37.07 -16.02 37.22
N MET A 329 -38.07 -15.13 37.09
CA MET A 329 -39.52 -15.45 37.14
C MET A 329 -40.38 -14.18 37.38
N LEU A 330 -41.46 -14.09 36.59
CA LEU A 330 -42.84 -13.69 36.94
C LEU A 330 -43.09 -12.50 37.90
N SER A 331 -43.69 -11.44 37.37
CA SER A 331 -45.09 -11.05 37.64
C SER A 331 -45.64 -10.19 36.52
#